data_AF-A0AAD8S726-F1
#
_entry.id   AF-A0AAD8S726-F1
#
_cell.length_a   1.000
_cell.length_b   1.000
_cell.length_c   1.000
_cell.angle_alpha   90.00
_cell.angle_beta   90.00
_cell.angle_gamma   90.00
#
_symmetry.space_group_name_H-M   'P 1'
#
loop_
_entity.id
_entity.type
_entity.pdbx_description
1 polymer ?
#
loop_
_entity_poly.entity_id
_entity_poly.type
_entity_poly.pdbx_seq_one_letter_code
_entity_poly.pdbx_strand_id
1 'polypeptide(L)'
;MSTLCCRPRSPAAKTPLEDDDLLSEILLRLPPHPSSLPRASLVCKRWHSLASDRGFSRRFRFHHRRKPPLLGFFDGVHGYFQPTLEAPNRIPRGRFTLQHGDRFRSLGSRHGLVLIFDLTVLRFLVCDPVTGDQHRIAIPPGLEARAEEDVMINGAVFRNGGDAHFQVVLTTADNHDKQHRQALSCVYSSETGLWGELISTPLPCEVPRNDYLPTLPTLVFPGKPAVVAGNSIYWMLTGNFDGILEFDLEKQSLAVIRVPVHLLEINEFWIVRAEGGGLGLTVLILSCSVNNFK
;
A
#
# COMPACT_ATOMS: atom_id res chain seq x y z
N MET A 1 -72.88 15.11 29.91
CA MET A 1 -71.93 14.90 28.79
C MET A 1 -70.52 14.91 29.36
N SER A 2 -69.94 13.73 29.59
CA SER A 2 -68.61 13.59 30.19
C SER A 2 -67.59 13.34 29.09
N THR A 3 -66.68 14.28 28.89
CA THR A 3 -65.55 14.19 27.95
C THR A 3 -64.47 13.26 28.51
N LEU A 4 -64.26 12.13 27.85
CA LEU A 4 -63.13 11.23 28.09
C LEU A 4 -61.86 11.88 27.55
N CYS A 5 -60.94 12.22 28.47
CA CYS A 5 -59.63 12.75 28.13
C CYS A 5 -58.73 11.61 27.65
N CYS A 6 -58.41 11.56 26.35
CA CYS A 6 -57.39 10.65 25.83
C CYS A 6 -56.01 11.07 26.35
N ARG A 7 -55.38 10.23 27.18
CA ARG A 7 -53.96 10.39 27.54
C ARG A 7 -53.09 10.20 26.28
N PRO A 8 -52.08 11.04 26.03
CA PRO A 8 -51.09 10.77 25.01
C PRO A 8 -50.36 9.47 25.36
N ARG A 9 -50.28 8.53 24.42
CA ARG A 9 -49.38 7.38 24.54
C ARG A 9 -47.95 7.90 24.56
N SER A 10 -47.25 7.71 25.68
CA SER A 10 -45.81 7.92 25.77
C SER A 10 -45.11 7.09 24.68
N PRO A 11 -44.12 7.63 23.94
CA PRO A 11 -43.39 6.83 22.95
C PRO A 11 -42.75 5.64 23.65
N ALA A 12 -42.99 4.44 23.14
CA ALA A 12 -42.36 3.23 23.66
C ALA A 12 -40.84 3.39 23.57
N ALA A 13 -40.12 3.13 24.67
CA ALA A 13 -38.66 3.10 24.65
C ALA A 13 -38.21 2.06 23.63
N LYS A 14 -37.47 2.51 22.60
CA LYS A 14 -36.88 1.61 21.60
C LYS A 14 -35.98 0.62 22.33
N THR A 15 -36.08 -0.66 21.99
CA THR A 15 -35.12 -1.64 22.52
C THR A 15 -33.71 -1.29 22.05
N PRO A 16 -32.63 -1.70 22.74
CA PRO A 16 -31.25 -1.35 22.34
C PRO A 16 -30.87 -1.77 20.90
N LEU A 17 -31.53 -2.80 20.38
CA LEU A 17 -31.37 -3.28 19.00
C LEU A 17 -32.21 -2.47 17.99
N GLU A 18 -33.14 -1.67 18.49
CA GLU A 18 -33.99 -0.76 17.73
C GLU A 18 -33.49 0.70 17.76
N ASP A 19 -32.35 0.96 18.40
CA ASP A 19 -31.64 2.22 18.43
C ASP A 19 -30.35 2.12 17.58
N ASP A 20 -30.20 2.99 16.58
CA ASP A 20 -29.06 2.95 15.64
C ASP A 20 -27.75 3.36 16.30
N ASP A 21 -27.82 4.19 17.34
CA ASP A 21 -26.64 4.63 18.08
C ASP A 21 -26.12 3.48 18.94
N LEU A 22 -27.02 2.79 19.66
CA LEU A 22 -26.66 1.61 20.45
C LEU A 22 -26.21 0.43 19.58
N LEU A 23 -26.89 0.20 18.45
CA LEU A 23 -26.48 -0.82 17.50
C LEU A 23 -25.10 -0.52 16.90
N SER A 24 -24.80 0.73 16.57
CA SER A 24 -23.47 1.16 16.12
C SER A 24 -22.41 0.82 17.16
N GLU A 25 -22.65 1.13 18.44
CA GLU A 25 -21.72 0.81 19.52
C GLU A 25 -21.49 -0.69 19.71
N ILE A 26 -22.54 -1.51 19.53
CA ILE A 26 -22.42 -2.98 19.56
C ILE A 26 -21.53 -3.47 18.40
N LEU A 27 -21.80 -3.00 17.17
CA LEU A 27 -21.05 -3.43 15.99
C LEU A 27 -19.59 -2.95 16.03
N LEU A 28 -19.31 -1.77 16.61
CA LEU A 28 -17.95 -1.24 16.77
C LEU A 28 -17.08 -2.13 17.66
N ARG A 29 -17.68 -2.82 18.64
CA ARG A 29 -16.98 -3.73 19.55
C ARG A 29 -16.68 -5.09 18.94
N LEU A 30 -17.23 -5.42 17.77
CA LEU A 30 -16.87 -6.65 17.07
C LEU A 30 -15.38 -6.64 16.71
N PRO A 31 -14.69 -7.80 16.78
CA PRO A 31 -13.29 -7.88 16.40
C PRO A 31 -13.10 -7.51 14.92
N PRO A 32 -11.96 -6.92 14.51
CA PRO A 32 -11.76 -6.41 13.16
C PRO A 32 -11.48 -7.50 12.11
N HIS A 33 -12.01 -8.71 12.29
CA HIS A 33 -11.82 -9.79 11.34
C HIS A 33 -12.61 -9.57 10.03
N PRO A 34 -12.11 -10.07 8.89
CA PRO A 34 -12.79 -10.01 7.60
C PRO A 34 -14.26 -10.46 7.63
N SER A 35 -14.61 -11.46 8.46
CA SER A 35 -15.98 -11.98 8.52
C SER A 35 -16.92 -11.25 9.49
N SER A 36 -16.43 -10.35 10.36
CA SER A 36 -17.22 -9.78 11.45
C SER A 36 -18.42 -8.96 10.96
N LEU A 37 -18.16 -7.95 10.12
CA LEU A 37 -19.22 -7.11 9.57
C LEU A 37 -20.11 -7.89 8.58
N PRO A 38 -19.57 -8.70 7.63
CA PRO A 38 -20.41 -9.52 6.78
C PRO A 38 -21.37 -10.42 7.56
N ARG A 39 -20.92 -11.06 8.64
CA ARG A 39 -21.78 -11.91 9.48
C ARG A 39 -22.82 -11.10 10.23
N ALA A 40 -22.45 -9.93 10.75
CA ALA A 40 -23.39 -9.01 11.38
C ALA A 40 -24.48 -8.55 10.39
N SER A 41 -24.11 -8.25 9.15
CA SER A 41 -25.06 -7.86 8.10
C SER A 41 -26.13 -8.93 7.80
N LEU A 42 -25.85 -10.20 8.06
CA LEU A 42 -26.80 -11.30 7.82
C LEU A 42 -27.91 -11.39 8.88
N VAL A 43 -27.81 -10.66 10.00
CA VAL A 43 -28.80 -10.71 11.09
C VAL A 43 -30.14 -10.13 10.63
N CYS A 44 -30.15 -8.91 10.09
CA CYS A 44 -31.33 -8.28 9.53
C CYS A 44 -30.98 -7.10 8.61
N LYS A 45 -31.96 -6.60 7.85
CA LYS A 45 -31.80 -5.45 6.92
C LYS A 45 -31.19 -4.21 7.60
N ARG A 46 -31.51 -3.98 8.87
CA ARG A 46 -31.01 -2.84 9.62
C ARG A 46 -29.52 -2.97 9.93
N TRP A 47 -29.09 -4.13 10.42
CA TRP A 47 -27.69 -4.43 10.67
C TRP A 47 -26.88 -4.37 9.37
N HIS A 48 -27.43 -4.91 8.28
CA HIS A 48 -26.85 -4.78 6.94
C HIS A 48 -26.65 -3.31 6.55
N SER A 49 -27.70 -2.50 6.64
CA SER A 49 -27.65 -1.07 6.29
C SER A 49 -26.56 -0.34 7.06
N LEU A 50 -26.43 -0.61 8.36
CA LEU A 50 -25.43 0.05 9.21
C LEU A 50 -24.02 -0.46 8.94
N ALA A 51 -23.83 -1.77 8.79
CA ALA A 51 -22.53 -2.36 8.50
C ALA A 51 -22.00 -1.96 7.11
N SER A 52 -22.89 -1.73 6.14
CA SER A 52 -22.55 -1.24 4.80
C SER A 52 -22.38 0.28 4.72
N ASP A 53 -22.73 1.03 5.77
CA ASP A 53 -22.56 2.49 5.81
C ASP A 53 -21.06 2.86 5.76
N ARG A 54 -20.71 3.77 4.86
CA ARG A 54 -19.32 4.25 4.67
C ARG A 54 -18.77 4.99 5.89
N GLY A 55 -19.60 5.80 6.54
CA GLY A 55 -19.31 6.46 7.81
C GLY A 55 -19.06 5.47 8.93
N PHE A 56 -19.93 4.46 9.09
CA PHE A 56 -19.73 3.38 10.06
C PHE A 56 -18.43 2.61 9.79
N SER A 57 -18.19 2.19 8.55
CA SER A 57 -16.96 1.49 8.15
C SER A 57 -15.69 2.30 8.43
N ARG A 58 -15.74 3.62 8.30
CA ARG A 58 -14.65 4.53 8.70
C ARG A 58 -14.45 4.52 10.21
N ARG A 59 -15.53 4.65 11.00
CA ARG A 59 -15.47 4.57 12.47
C ARG A 59 -14.91 3.22 12.94
N PHE A 60 -15.36 2.11 12.37
CA PHE A 60 -14.89 0.76 12.68
C PHE A 60 -13.38 0.61 12.43
N ARG A 61 -12.90 1.01 11.25
CA ARG A 61 -11.46 0.99 10.94
C ARG A 61 -10.64 1.89 11.87
N PHE A 62 -11.16 3.08 12.20
CA PHE A 62 -10.50 3.99 13.12
C PHE A 62 -10.42 3.43 14.54
N HIS A 63 -11.48 2.80 15.03
CA HIS A 63 -11.53 2.15 16.34
C HIS A 63 -10.46 1.05 16.46
N HIS A 64 -10.27 0.26 15.38
CA HIS A 64 -9.34 -0.87 15.35
C HIS A 64 -7.94 -0.55 14.81
N ARG A 65 -7.63 0.72 14.51
CA ARG A 65 -6.37 1.13 13.84
C ARG A 65 -5.08 0.72 14.56
N ARG A 66 -5.13 0.54 15.88
CA ARG A 66 -3.96 0.17 16.70
C ARG A 66 -3.65 -1.32 16.65
N LYS A 67 -4.63 -2.16 16.29
CA LYS A 67 -4.50 -3.62 16.25
C LYS A 67 -5.23 -4.18 15.03
N PRO A 68 -4.85 -3.79 13.79
CA PRO A 68 -5.43 -4.38 12.60
C PRO A 68 -5.04 -5.86 12.51
N PRO A 69 -5.91 -6.73 11.96
CA PRO A 69 -5.54 -8.12 11.75
C PRO A 69 -4.41 -8.21 10.71
N LEU A 70 -3.38 -9.00 10.99
CA LEU A 70 -2.45 -9.43 9.96
C LEU A 70 -3.17 -10.43 9.06
N LEU A 71 -3.44 -10.06 7.81
CA LEU A 71 -4.17 -10.90 6.86
C LEU A 71 -3.26 -11.99 6.25
N GLY A 72 -2.00 -11.65 6.06
CA GLY A 72 -0.98 -12.50 5.47
C GLY A 72 0.23 -11.70 5.01
N PHE A 73 1.15 -12.36 4.30
CA PHE A 73 2.34 -11.75 3.71
C PHE A 73 2.65 -12.39 2.35
N PHE A 74 3.45 -11.72 1.54
CA PHE A 74 3.95 -12.26 0.26
C PHE A 74 5.36 -12.82 0.48
N ASP A 75 5.59 -14.06 0.04
CA ASP A 75 6.92 -14.65 0.01
C ASP A 75 7.70 -14.08 -1.18
N GLY A 76 8.83 -13.41 -0.91
CA GLY A 76 9.67 -12.80 -1.94
C GLY A 76 10.38 -13.81 -2.84
N VAL A 77 10.52 -15.07 -2.41
CA VAL A 77 11.21 -16.12 -3.17
C VAL A 77 10.28 -16.75 -4.21
N HIS A 78 9.04 -17.03 -3.80
CA HIS A 78 8.08 -17.76 -4.64
C HIS A 78 6.93 -16.90 -5.15
N GLY A 79 6.85 -15.64 -4.72
CA GLY A 79 5.77 -14.71 -5.04
C GLY A 79 4.46 -15.00 -4.30
N TYR A 80 4.24 -16.17 -3.72
CA TYR A 80 2.91 -16.55 -3.20
C TYR A 80 2.48 -15.79 -1.95
N PHE A 81 1.17 -15.53 -1.86
CA PHE A 81 0.54 -15.03 -0.65
C PHE A 81 0.37 -16.14 0.40
N GLN A 82 0.87 -15.91 1.60
CA GLN A 82 0.70 -16.76 2.76
C GLN A 82 -0.31 -16.14 3.72
N PRO A 83 -1.54 -16.69 3.84
CA PRO A 83 -2.51 -16.22 4.81
C PRO A 83 -2.06 -16.58 6.24
N THR A 84 -2.30 -15.68 7.18
CA THR A 84 -2.01 -15.88 8.62
C THR A 84 -3.25 -16.18 9.44
N LEU A 85 -4.45 -15.92 8.90
CA LEU A 85 -5.72 -16.18 9.57
C LEU A 85 -6.26 -17.58 9.24
N GLU A 86 -6.92 -18.18 10.22
CA GLU A 86 -7.67 -19.43 10.05
C GLU A 86 -9.07 -19.20 9.47
N ALA A 87 -9.71 -20.29 9.02
CA ALA A 87 -11.10 -20.24 8.62
C ALA A 87 -11.99 -19.78 9.80
N PRO A 88 -13.01 -18.93 9.57
CA PRO A 88 -13.52 -18.46 8.28
C PRO A 88 -12.86 -17.17 7.76
N ASN A 89 -11.86 -16.63 8.46
CA ASN A 89 -11.23 -15.34 8.16
C ASN A 89 -10.03 -15.43 7.22
N ARG A 90 -9.64 -16.65 6.84
CA ARG A 90 -8.54 -16.93 5.91
C ARG A 90 -8.80 -16.27 4.56
N ILE A 91 -7.87 -15.44 4.11
CA ILE A 91 -7.89 -14.88 2.76
C ILE A 91 -7.38 -15.96 1.78
N PRO A 92 -8.18 -16.37 0.78
CA PRO A 92 -7.76 -17.38 -0.18
C PRO A 92 -6.55 -16.92 -0.99
N ARG A 93 -5.57 -17.80 -1.23
CA ARG A 93 -4.40 -17.50 -2.08
C ARG A 93 -4.80 -17.03 -3.48
N GLY A 94 -5.85 -17.64 -4.03
CA GLY A 94 -6.44 -17.29 -5.33
C GLY A 94 -6.92 -15.85 -5.47
N ARG A 95 -7.07 -15.10 -4.36
CA ARG A 95 -7.44 -13.66 -4.37
C ARG A 95 -6.41 -12.79 -5.10
N PHE A 96 -5.16 -13.22 -5.13
CA PHE A 96 -4.05 -12.48 -5.75
C PHE A 96 -3.51 -13.19 -6.98
N THR A 97 -4.03 -14.37 -7.31
CA THR A 97 -3.57 -15.15 -8.45
C THR A 97 -4.14 -14.56 -9.73
N LEU A 98 -3.24 -14.07 -10.57
CA LEU A 98 -3.45 -13.87 -11.99
C LEU A 98 -3.14 -15.23 -12.65
N GLN A 99 -3.88 -15.60 -13.67
CA GLN A 99 -4.07 -17.00 -14.10
C GLN A 99 -2.75 -17.78 -14.29
N HIS A 100 -2.57 -18.88 -13.53
CA HIS A 100 -1.63 -19.99 -13.74
C HIS A 100 -0.24 -19.67 -14.37
N GLY A 101 0.80 -19.64 -13.53
CA GLY A 101 2.21 -19.63 -13.98
C GLY A 101 2.87 -18.26 -14.01
N ASP A 102 2.16 -17.21 -13.59
CA ASP A 102 2.62 -15.82 -13.71
C ASP A 102 3.78 -15.46 -12.77
N ARG A 103 4.78 -14.77 -13.30
CA ARG A 103 5.78 -14.06 -12.48
C ARG A 103 5.13 -12.76 -12.02
N PHE A 104 4.93 -12.60 -10.72
CA PHE A 104 4.38 -11.36 -10.17
C PHE A 104 5.21 -10.84 -9.00
N ARG A 105 5.16 -9.53 -8.81
CA ARG A 105 5.89 -8.81 -7.76
C ARG A 105 4.92 -7.97 -6.94
N SER A 106 4.91 -8.16 -5.62
CA SER A 106 4.21 -7.21 -4.74
C SER A 106 5.02 -5.93 -4.64
N LEU A 107 4.39 -4.78 -4.94
CA LEU A 107 5.01 -3.46 -4.80
C LEU A 107 4.72 -2.83 -3.43
N GLY A 108 3.71 -3.36 -2.72
CA GLY A 108 3.40 -2.97 -1.36
C GLY A 108 1.91 -3.07 -1.04
N SER A 109 1.58 -2.81 0.22
CA SER A 109 0.19 -2.72 0.69
C SER A 109 -0.02 -1.45 1.50
N ARG A 110 -1.13 -0.74 1.23
CA ARG A 110 -1.53 0.47 1.96
C ARG A 110 -3.03 0.70 1.91
N HIS A 111 -3.57 1.31 2.96
CA HIS A 111 -5.00 1.66 3.07
C HIS A 111 -5.97 0.48 2.83
N GLY A 112 -5.53 -0.73 3.14
CA GLY A 112 -6.28 -1.96 2.90
C GLY A 112 -6.22 -2.48 1.47
N LEU A 113 -5.41 -1.87 0.59
CA LEU A 113 -5.18 -2.31 -0.79
C LEU A 113 -3.78 -2.90 -0.94
N VAL A 114 -3.65 -3.82 -1.89
CA VAL A 114 -2.36 -4.41 -2.29
C VAL A 114 -2.10 -4.05 -3.75
N LEU A 115 -0.90 -3.56 -4.05
CA LEU A 115 -0.44 -3.32 -5.42
C LEU A 115 0.49 -4.45 -5.85
N ILE A 116 0.17 -5.06 -6.98
CA ILE A 116 0.90 -6.18 -7.58
C ILE A 116 1.25 -5.81 -9.02
N PHE A 117 2.46 -6.12 -9.44
CA PHE A 117 2.89 -6.05 -10.83
C PHE A 117 2.97 -7.45 -11.41
N ASP A 118 2.19 -7.69 -12.46
CA ASP A 118 2.19 -8.91 -13.26
C ASP A 118 3.20 -8.76 -14.38
N LEU A 119 4.32 -9.46 -14.27
CA LEU A 119 5.44 -9.37 -15.19
C LEU A 119 5.21 -10.22 -16.45
N THR A 120 4.21 -11.12 -16.46
CA THR A 120 3.92 -11.96 -17.64
C THR A 120 3.22 -11.13 -18.72
N VAL A 121 2.20 -10.37 -18.31
CA VAL A 121 1.39 -9.56 -19.26
C VAL A 121 1.62 -8.06 -19.07
N LEU A 122 2.60 -7.69 -18.25
CA LEU A 122 3.03 -6.31 -18.04
C LEU A 122 1.85 -5.39 -17.64
N ARG A 123 1.18 -5.73 -16.53
CA ARG A 123 0.05 -4.95 -15.99
C ARG A 123 0.10 -4.82 -14.47
N PHE A 124 -0.52 -3.78 -13.95
CA PHE A 124 -0.67 -3.61 -12.50
C PHE A 124 -2.05 -4.06 -12.04
N LEU A 125 -2.09 -4.63 -10.84
CA LEU A 125 -3.30 -5.05 -10.15
C LEU A 125 -3.35 -4.35 -8.80
N VAL A 126 -4.44 -3.63 -8.55
CA VAL A 126 -4.82 -3.17 -7.22
C VAL A 126 -5.91 -4.09 -6.69
N CYS A 127 -5.65 -4.77 -5.58
CA CYS A 127 -6.55 -5.75 -5.00
C CYS A 127 -6.96 -5.34 -3.58
N ASP A 128 -8.25 -5.39 -3.27
CA ASP A 128 -8.75 -5.41 -1.89
C ASP A 128 -8.77 -6.87 -1.40
N PRO A 129 -7.94 -7.24 -0.42
CA PRO A 129 -7.80 -8.62 0.02
C PRO A 129 -9.07 -9.13 0.73
N VAL A 130 -9.85 -8.24 1.34
CA VAL A 130 -11.04 -8.58 2.14
C VAL A 130 -12.24 -8.78 1.22
N THR A 131 -12.54 -7.83 0.34
CA THR A 131 -13.67 -7.94 -0.59
C THR A 131 -13.33 -8.86 -1.78
N GLY A 132 -12.07 -8.85 -2.20
CA GLY A 132 -11.59 -9.48 -3.42
C GLY A 132 -11.78 -8.63 -4.67
N ASP A 133 -12.15 -7.36 -4.50
CA ASP A 133 -12.26 -6.44 -5.62
C ASP A 133 -10.89 -6.24 -6.23
N GLN A 134 -10.83 -6.41 -7.55
CA GLN A 134 -9.61 -6.33 -8.33
C GLN A 134 -9.77 -5.24 -9.37
N HIS A 135 -8.79 -4.35 -9.42
CA HIS A 135 -8.72 -3.28 -10.41
C HIS A 135 -7.43 -3.43 -11.22
N ARG A 136 -7.58 -3.63 -12.53
CA ARG A 136 -6.47 -3.84 -13.46
C ARG A 136 -6.11 -2.53 -14.13
N ILE A 137 -4.81 -2.25 -14.18
CA ILE A 137 -4.27 -1.00 -14.72
C ILE A 137 -3.20 -1.36 -15.74
N ALA A 138 -3.34 -0.83 -16.96
CA ALA A 138 -2.31 -0.94 -17.99
C ALA A 138 -1.07 -0.11 -17.60
N ILE A 139 0.08 -0.40 -18.22
CA ILE A 139 1.26 0.44 -18.07
C ILE A 139 0.97 1.87 -18.57
N PRO A 140 1.51 2.91 -17.92
CA PRO A 140 1.37 4.27 -18.40
C PRO A 140 1.99 4.47 -19.78
N PRO A 141 1.33 5.24 -20.66
CA PRO A 141 1.91 5.67 -21.93
C PRO A 141 3.29 6.29 -21.76
N GLY A 142 4.26 5.79 -22.51
CA GLY A 142 5.66 6.17 -22.42
C GLY A 142 6.50 5.28 -21.51
N LEU A 143 5.94 4.37 -20.70
CA LEU A 143 6.72 3.37 -19.96
C LEU A 143 6.69 1.97 -20.60
N GLU A 144 5.95 1.75 -21.69
CA GLU A 144 5.77 0.42 -22.28
C GLU A 144 7.08 -0.20 -22.75
N ALA A 145 7.85 0.53 -23.58
CA ALA A 145 9.15 0.05 -24.06
C ALA A 145 10.13 -0.24 -22.89
N ARG A 146 10.02 0.53 -21.80
CA ARG A 146 10.87 0.36 -20.61
C ARG A 146 10.47 -0.89 -19.83
N ALA A 147 9.17 -1.19 -19.71
CA ALA A 147 8.69 -2.36 -18.99
C ALA A 147 9.09 -3.68 -19.67
N GLU A 148 9.24 -3.68 -21.00
CA GLU A 148 9.68 -4.86 -21.77
C GLU A 148 11.18 -5.15 -21.62
N GLU A 149 12.00 -4.13 -21.34
CA GLU A 149 13.46 -4.24 -21.21
C GLU A 149 13.94 -4.66 -19.80
N ASP A 150 13.09 -5.31 -19.00
CA ASP A 150 13.37 -5.71 -17.61
C ASP A 150 13.68 -4.51 -16.68
N VAL A 151 13.18 -3.32 -17.03
CA VAL A 151 13.33 -2.15 -16.17
C VAL A 151 12.54 -2.34 -14.88
N MET A 152 13.22 -2.13 -13.76
CA MET A 152 12.69 -2.29 -12.42
C MET A 152 11.68 -1.19 -12.07
N ILE A 153 10.43 -1.36 -12.51
CA ILE A 153 9.32 -0.50 -12.07
C ILE A 153 8.98 -0.82 -10.62
N ASN A 154 8.84 0.24 -9.82
CA ASN A 154 8.32 0.18 -8.47
C ASN A 154 7.10 1.11 -8.36
N GLY A 155 6.37 1.05 -7.26
CA GLY A 155 5.21 1.90 -7.08
C GLY A 155 4.55 1.76 -5.72
N ALA A 156 3.51 2.55 -5.52
CA ALA A 156 2.72 2.55 -4.31
C ALA A 156 1.26 2.89 -4.61
N VAL A 157 0.35 2.17 -3.96
CA VAL A 157 -1.07 2.51 -3.93
C VAL A 157 -1.38 3.34 -2.67
N PHE A 158 -2.31 4.28 -2.78
CA PHE A 158 -2.85 4.98 -1.62
C PHE A 158 -4.27 5.46 -1.86
N ARG A 159 -4.96 5.83 -0.77
CA ARG A 159 -6.28 6.45 -0.80
C ARG A 159 -6.20 7.77 -0.06
N ASN A 160 -6.76 8.83 -0.62
CA ASN A 160 -6.95 10.07 0.12
C ASN A 160 -8.11 9.89 1.12
N GLY A 161 -7.99 10.51 2.29
CA GLY A 161 -8.74 10.19 3.52
C GLY A 161 -10.21 9.80 3.36
N GLY A 162 -10.48 8.49 3.34
CA GLY A 162 -11.83 7.94 3.38
C GLY A 162 -12.58 7.89 2.05
N ASP A 163 -11.90 8.17 0.95
CA ASP A 163 -12.46 8.08 -0.39
C ASP A 163 -12.57 6.62 -0.88
N ALA A 164 -13.53 6.36 -1.76
CA ALA A 164 -13.63 5.09 -2.48
C ALA A 164 -12.54 4.99 -3.56
N HIS A 165 -12.16 6.14 -4.11
CA HIS A 165 -11.12 6.27 -5.12
C HIS A 165 -9.74 6.06 -4.51
N PHE A 166 -8.85 5.50 -5.32
CA PHE A 166 -7.45 5.29 -4.98
C PHE A 166 -6.58 5.83 -6.11
N GLN A 167 -5.32 6.08 -5.76
CA GLN A 167 -4.30 6.49 -6.70
C GLN A 167 -3.13 5.51 -6.64
N VAL A 168 -2.43 5.37 -7.77
CA VAL A 168 -1.20 4.58 -7.86
C VAL A 168 -0.11 5.48 -8.41
N VAL A 169 0.99 5.60 -7.67
CA VAL A 169 2.20 6.26 -8.17
C VAL A 169 3.16 5.15 -8.60
N LEU A 170 3.55 5.16 -9.86
CA LEU A 170 4.62 4.31 -10.38
C LEU A 170 5.88 5.14 -10.57
N THR A 171 7.02 4.50 -10.38
CA THR A 171 8.32 5.12 -10.54
C THR A 171 9.29 4.14 -11.19
N THR A 172 10.18 4.66 -12.03
CA THR A 172 11.23 3.89 -12.66
C THR A 172 12.46 4.77 -12.89
N ALA A 173 13.62 4.14 -13.06
CA ALA A 173 14.83 4.82 -13.46
C ALA A 173 15.09 4.59 -14.96
N ASP A 174 15.18 5.69 -15.70
CA ASP A 174 15.58 5.72 -17.09
C ASP A 174 17.10 5.92 -17.20
N ASN A 175 17.77 4.92 -17.77
CA ASN A 175 19.20 4.91 -18.01
C ASN A 175 19.56 4.74 -19.49
N HIS A 176 18.59 4.91 -20.42
CA HIS A 176 18.83 4.73 -21.85
C HIS A 176 19.88 5.71 -22.38
N ASP A 177 19.77 6.98 -21.98
CA ASP A 177 20.80 7.98 -22.26
C ASP A 177 21.80 8.04 -21.09
N LYS A 178 23.05 7.63 -21.36
CA LYS A 178 24.13 7.67 -20.37
C LYS A 178 24.43 9.10 -19.89
N GLN A 179 24.14 10.12 -20.69
CA GLN A 179 24.35 11.53 -20.36
C GLN A 179 23.11 12.16 -19.70
N HIS A 180 21.91 11.64 -19.98
CA HIS A 180 20.64 12.17 -19.46
C HIS A 180 19.84 11.10 -18.71
N ARG A 181 20.44 10.54 -17.66
CA ARG A 181 19.75 9.61 -16.76
C ARG A 181 18.70 10.33 -15.93
N GLN A 182 17.51 9.77 -15.82
CA GLN A 182 16.39 10.41 -15.15
C GLN A 182 15.55 9.39 -14.39
N ALA A 183 14.93 9.80 -13.29
CA ALA A 183 13.85 9.05 -12.68
C ALA A 183 12.53 9.56 -13.27
N LEU A 184 11.66 8.64 -13.62
CA LEU A 184 10.33 8.91 -14.16
C LEU A 184 9.28 8.46 -13.17
N SER A 185 8.20 9.20 -13.08
CA SER A 185 7.01 8.78 -12.35
C SER A 185 5.73 9.16 -13.07
N CYS A 186 4.69 8.41 -12.80
CA CYS A 186 3.36 8.67 -13.33
C CYS A 186 2.31 8.30 -12.27
N VAL A 187 1.22 9.07 -12.24
CA VAL A 187 0.14 8.89 -11.26
C VAL A 187 -1.12 8.42 -11.97
N TYR A 188 -1.65 7.28 -11.55
CA TYR A 188 -2.96 6.80 -11.96
C TYR A 188 -4.04 7.30 -10.98
N SER A 189 -5.19 7.72 -11.50
CA SER A 189 -6.39 7.97 -10.71
C SER A 189 -7.47 6.93 -11.03
N SER A 190 -7.98 6.24 -10.00
CA SER A 190 -9.11 5.32 -10.17
C SER A 190 -10.45 6.03 -10.39
N GLU A 191 -10.49 7.37 -10.24
CA GLU A 191 -11.69 8.17 -10.51
C GLU A 191 -11.84 8.42 -12.01
N THR A 192 -10.77 8.87 -12.66
CA THR A 192 -10.75 9.13 -14.10
C THR A 192 -10.47 7.88 -14.92
N GLY A 193 -9.83 6.88 -14.31
CA GLY A 193 -9.37 5.68 -15.00
C GLY A 193 -8.14 5.91 -15.86
N LEU A 194 -7.46 7.04 -15.70
CA LEU A 194 -6.37 7.50 -16.58
C LEU A 194 -5.08 7.71 -15.79
N TRP A 195 -3.97 7.56 -16.53
CA TRP A 195 -2.65 8.02 -16.12
C TRP A 195 -2.52 9.52 -16.34
N GLY A 196 -1.87 10.21 -15.41
CA GLY A 196 -1.46 11.59 -15.53
C GLY A 196 -0.20 11.75 -16.41
N GLU A 197 0.33 12.96 -16.44
CA GLU A 197 1.55 13.24 -17.19
C GLU A 197 2.78 12.56 -16.57
N LEU A 198 3.80 12.38 -17.41
CA LEU A 198 5.10 11.87 -16.98
C LEU A 198 5.90 12.97 -16.30
N ILE A 199 6.26 12.72 -15.04
CA ILE A 199 7.09 13.60 -14.23
C ILE A 199 8.50 13.02 -14.23
N SER A 200 9.50 13.87 -14.49
CA SER A 200 10.90 13.45 -14.50
C SER A 200 11.78 14.30 -13.58
N THR A 201 12.86 13.69 -13.09
CA THR A 201 13.97 14.40 -12.42
C THR A 201 15.29 13.79 -12.87
N PRO A 202 16.38 14.57 -13.03
CA PRO A 202 17.69 14.01 -13.32
C PRO A 202 18.17 13.10 -12.18
N LEU A 203 18.81 11.99 -12.56
CA LEU A 203 19.50 11.09 -11.65
C LEU A 203 21.00 11.42 -11.61
N PRO A 204 21.60 11.57 -10.43
CA PRO A 204 23.05 11.68 -10.33
C PRO A 204 23.74 10.43 -10.87
N CYS A 205 24.94 10.61 -11.43
CA CYS A 205 25.87 9.53 -11.69
C CYS A 205 27.11 9.78 -10.83
N GLU A 206 27.38 8.90 -9.87
CA GLU A 206 28.63 8.94 -9.13
C GLU A 206 29.63 7.97 -9.76
N VAL A 207 30.92 8.31 -9.69
CA VAL A 207 32.00 7.44 -10.18
C VAL A 207 32.01 6.19 -9.31
N PRO A 208 32.11 4.97 -9.88
CA PRO A 208 32.06 3.73 -9.12
C PRO A 208 33.05 3.77 -7.94
N ARG A 209 32.58 3.39 -6.75
CA ARG A 209 33.43 3.26 -5.54
C ARG A 209 34.46 2.14 -5.63
N ASN A 210 34.30 1.20 -6.56
CA ASN A 210 35.11 0.00 -6.64
C ASN A 210 35.29 -0.44 -8.09
N ASP A 211 36.53 -0.43 -8.58
CA ASP A 211 36.88 -0.70 -9.99
C ASP A 211 36.64 -2.17 -10.42
N TYR A 212 36.34 -3.06 -9.46
CA TYR A 212 36.24 -4.51 -9.69
C TYR A 212 34.82 -5.04 -9.97
N LEU A 213 33.77 -4.20 -9.88
CA LEU A 213 32.40 -4.60 -10.22
C LEU A 213 31.88 -3.79 -11.42
N PRO A 214 31.18 -4.43 -12.38
CA PRO A 214 30.54 -3.70 -13.47
C PRO A 214 29.55 -2.69 -12.90
N THR A 215 29.69 -1.44 -13.34
CA THR A 215 28.89 -0.25 -13.00
C THR A 215 27.41 -0.49 -13.34
N LEU A 216 26.59 -0.93 -12.36
CA LEU A 216 25.17 -1.20 -12.55
C LEU A 216 24.36 0.11 -12.71
N PRO A 217 23.47 0.22 -13.70
CA PRO A 217 22.63 1.41 -13.86
C PRO A 217 21.82 1.69 -12.58
N THR A 218 21.60 2.98 -12.30
CA THR A 218 20.80 3.36 -11.12
C THR A 218 19.38 2.87 -11.31
N LEU A 219 18.84 2.15 -10.33
CA LEU A 219 17.51 1.58 -10.37
C LEU A 219 16.73 1.88 -9.11
N VAL A 220 15.39 1.90 -9.22
CA VAL A 220 14.50 1.99 -8.07
C VAL A 220 14.41 0.61 -7.45
N PHE A 221 14.98 0.44 -6.25
CA PHE A 221 15.19 -0.87 -5.66
C PHE A 221 13.86 -1.59 -5.40
N PRO A 222 13.60 -2.75 -6.05
CA PRO A 222 12.33 -3.46 -5.89
C PRO A 222 12.27 -4.30 -4.62
N GLY A 223 13.41 -4.57 -3.98
CA GLY A 223 13.50 -5.41 -2.78
C GLY A 223 12.97 -4.75 -1.51
N LYS A 224 12.68 -3.44 -1.53
CA LYS A 224 12.09 -2.72 -0.40
C LYS A 224 10.81 -2.01 -0.83
N PRO A 225 9.73 -2.11 -0.03
CA PRO A 225 8.49 -1.42 -0.32
C PRO A 225 8.68 0.10 -0.15
N ALA A 226 7.90 0.85 -0.89
CA ALA A 226 7.85 2.30 -0.75
C ALA A 226 7.44 2.71 0.67
N VAL A 227 7.93 3.84 1.17
CA VAL A 227 7.54 4.41 2.48
C VAL A 227 6.78 5.71 2.28
N VAL A 228 5.67 5.89 3.00
CA VAL A 228 4.96 7.17 3.05
C VAL A 228 5.31 7.86 4.37
N ALA A 229 5.80 9.09 4.26
CA ALA A 229 6.02 9.98 5.40
C ALA A 229 5.54 11.39 5.02
N GLY A 230 4.78 12.03 5.92
CA GLY A 230 4.06 13.25 5.60
C GLY A 230 3.21 13.11 4.33
N ASN A 231 3.47 13.99 3.36
CA ASN A 231 2.79 14.05 2.07
C ASN A 231 3.67 13.51 0.92
N SER A 232 4.69 12.72 1.23
CA SER A 232 5.64 12.21 0.25
C SER A 232 5.75 10.69 0.29
N ILE A 233 6.07 10.11 -0.86
CA ILE A 233 6.43 8.69 -1.00
C ILE A 233 7.91 8.60 -1.30
N TYR A 234 8.57 7.65 -0.64
CA TYR A 234 10.01 7.45 -0.72
C TYR A 234 10.34 6.05 -1.18
N TRP A 235 11.27 5.95 -2.14
CA TRP A 235 11.86 4.69 -2.60
C TRP A 235 13.37 4.75 -2.50
N MET A 236 13.99 3.58 -2.34
CA MET A 236 15.44 3.46 -2.36
C MET A 236 15.95 3.42 -3.80
N LEU A 237 17.00 4.17 -4.08
CA LEU A 237 17.78 4.09 -5.32
C LEU A 237 19.05 3.30 -5.04
N THR A 238 19.46 2.46 -5.99
CA THR A 238 20.74 1.74 -5.92
C THR A 238 21.41 1.58 -7.28
N GLY A 239 22.72 1.35 -7.31
CA GLY A 239 23.51 1.18 -8.53
C GLY A 239 24.62 2.23 -8.58
N ASN A 240 24.68 2.99 -9.68
CA ASN A 240 25.63 4.11 -9.84
C ASN A 240 25.40 5.27 -8.88
N PHE A 241 24.25 5.29 -8.24
CA PHE A 241 23.91 6.24 -7.21
C PHE A 241 23.02 5.53 -6.20
N ASP A 242 23.46 5.51 -4.95
CA ASP A 242 22.66 5.05 -3.83
C ASP A 242 22.04 6.25 -3.12
N GLY A 243 20.72 6.24 -2.99
CA GLY A 243 20.01 7.38 -2.43
C GLY A 243 18.53 7.11 -2.23
N ILE A 244 17.75 8.18 -2.16
CA ILE A 244 16.30 8.11 -1.96
C ILE A 244 15.63 8.91 -3.05
N LEU A 245 14.65 8.31 -3.72
CA LEU A 245 13.72 9.00 -4.60
C LEU A 245 12.52 9.44 -3.77
N GLU A 246 12.23 10.73 -3.76
CA GLU A 246 11.04 11.32 -3.15
C GLU A 246 10.04 11.70 -4.25
N PHE A 247 8.77 11.36 -4.03
CA PHE A 247 7.64 11.88 -4.78
C PHE A 247 6.72 12.66 -3.85
N ASP A 248 6.57 13.96 -4.09
CA ASP A 248 5.64 14.84 -3.35
C ASP A 248 4.23 14.67 -3.92
N LEU A 249 3.27 14.24 -3.08
CA LEU A 249 1.90 13.96 -3.49
C LEU A 249 1.06 15.21 -3.81
N GLU A 250 1.40 16.36 -3.23
CA GLU A 250 0.64 17.62 -3.38
C GLU A 250 1.14 18.37 -4.60
N LYS A 251 2.47 18.46 -4.75
CA LYS A 251 3.09 19.13 -5.89
C LYS A 251 3.18 18.25 -7.13
N GLN A 252 3.03 16.93 -6.95
CA GLN A 252 3.30 15.93 -7.98
C GLN A 252 4.68 16.14 -8.62
N SER A 253 5.71 16.19 -7.79
CA SER A 253 7.08 16.44 -8.20
C SER A 253 8.03 15.36 -7.68
N LEU A 254 9.05 15.03 -8.47
CA LEU A 254 10.12 14.13 -8.06
C LEU A 254 11.34 14.91 -7.56
N ALA A 255 11.98 14.38 -6.53
CA ALA A 255 13.27 14.86 -6.03
C ALA A 255 14.18 13.69 -5.66
N VAL A 256 15.48 13.90 -5.74
CA VAL A 256 16.49 12.92 -5.34
C VAL A 256 17.19 13.41 -4.09
N ILE A 257 17.08 12.64 -3.01
CA ILE A 257 17.72 12.92 -1.73
C ILE A 257 18.98 12.06 -1.62
N ARG A 258 20.11 12.72 -1.35
CA ARG A 258 21.39 12.04 -1.09
C ARG A 258 21.40 11.49 0.33
N VAL A 259 21.84 10.25 0.48
CA VAL A 259 22.02 9.62 1.78
C VAL A 259 23.46 9.87 2.26
N PRO A 260 23.68 10.17 3.55
CA PRO A 260 25.02 10.33 4.10
C PRO A 260 25.94 9.12 3.82
N VAL A 261 27.19 9.39 3.46
CA VAL A 261 28.17 8.39 2.99
C VAL A 261 28.37 7.23 3.97
N HIS A 262 28.32 7.48 5.28
CA HIS A 262 28.49 6.45 6.32
C HIS A 262 27.37 5.40 6.34
N LEU A 263 26.15 5.74 5.89
CA LEU A 263 25.05 4.77 5.77
C LEU A 263 25.18 3.89 4.52
N LEU A 264 25.97 4.34 3.53
CA LEU A 264 26.25 3.60 2.31
C LEU A 264 27.33 2.52 2.50
N GLU A 265 28.12 2.62 3.59
CA GLU A 265 29.07 1.56 3.98
C GLU A 265 28.38 0.38 4.65
N ILE A 266 27.20 0.61 5.24
CA ILE A 266 26.39 -0.42 5.88
C ILE A 266 25.31 -0.79 4.85
N ASN A 267 25.63 -1.76 3.99
CA ASN A 267 24.87 -2.20 2.80
C ASN A 267 23.37 -2.54 3.02
N GLU A 268 22.82 -2.34 4.23
CA GLU A 268 21.43 -2.59 4.59
C GLU A 268 20.83 -1.47 5.48
N PHE A 269 20.49 -0.33 4.87
CA PHE A 269 19.61 0.67 5.51
C PHE A 269 18.18 0.57 4.99
N TRP A 270 17.19 0.86 5.82
CA TRP A 270 15.77 0.88 5.49
C TRP A 270 15.22 2.28 5.69
N ILE A 271 14.40 2.70 4.73
CA ILE A 271 13.58 3.88 4.91
C ILE A 271 12.47 3.50 5.89
N VAL A 272 12.22 4.34 6.89
CA VAL A 272 11.16 4.14 7.87
C VAL A 272 10.44 5.45 8.10
N ARG A 273 9.20 5.36 8.58
CA ARG A 273 8.48 6.54 9.06
C ARG A 273 8.87 6.80 10.52
N ALA A 274 9.37 7.99 10.82
CA ALA A 274 9.73 8.40 12.17
C ALA A 274 8.48 8.63 13.04
N GLU A 275 8.62 8.59 14.36
CA GLU A 275 7.52 8.78 15.32
C GLU A 275 6.81 10.14 15.18
N GLY A 276 7.51 11.17 14.68
CA GLY A 276 6.97 12.49 14.36
C GLY A 276 6.27 12.59 12.99
N GLY A 277 6.16 11.48 12.25
CA GLY A 277 5.52 11.43 10.93
C GLY A 277 6.43 11.82 9.75
N GLY A 278 7.64 12.30 10.02
CA GLY A 278 8.69 12.56 9.03
C GLY A 278 9.44 11.32 8.56
N LEU A 279 10.38 11.52 7.64
CA LEU A 279 11.26 10.47 7.12
C LEU A 279 12.32 10.09 8.16
N GLY A 280 12.53 8.80 8.36
CA GLY A 280 13.63 8.25 9.15
C GLY A 280 14.42 7.21 8.35
N LEU A 281 15.65 6.98 8.76
CA LEU A 281 16.49 5.91 8.24
C LEU A 281 16.87 5.00 9.41
N THR A 282 16.72 3.70 9.23
CA THR A 282 17.22 2.70 10.18
C THR A 282 18.24 1.81 9.49
N VAL A 283 19.23 1.36 10.22
CA VAL A 283 20.26 0.45 9.71
C VAL A 283 20.16 -0.86 10.48
N LEU A 284 20.11 -1.99 9.76
CA LEU A 284 20.29 -3.29 10.39
C LEU A 284 21.79 -3.56 10.44
N ILE A 285 22.41 -3.33 11.59
CA ILE A 285 23.77 -3.80 11.82
C ILE A 285 23.66 -5.27 12.24
N LEU A 286 23.78 -6.17 11.27
CA LEU A 286 23.97 -7.60 11.55
C LEU A 286 25.39 -7.81 12.09
N SER A 287 25.67 -7.37 13.33
CA SER A 287 26.87 -7.80 14.04
C SER A 287 26.63 -9.21 14.59
N CYS A 288 26.74 -10.22 13.74
CA CYS A 288 26.94 -11.59 14.20
C CYS A 288 28.45 -11.82 14.36
N SER A 289 29.02 -11.30 15.44
CA SER A 289 30.33 -11.75 15.90
C SER A 289 30.12 -13.05 16.69
N VAL A 290 30.23 -14.19 16.03
CA VAL A 290 30.57 -15.44 16.71
C VAL A 290 32.04 -15.31 17.13
N ASN A 291 32.26 -14.75 18.32
CA ASN A 291 33.55 -14.90 18.98
C ASN A 291 33.61 -16.33 19.52
N ASN A 292 34.26 -17.23 18.78
CA ASN A 292 34.82 -18.44 19.35
C ASN A 292 35.86 -18.01 20.38
N PHE A 293 35.51 -18.10 21.67
CA PHE A 293 36.52 -18.24 22.71
C PHE A 293 36.87 -19.73 22.78
N LYS A 294 38.18 -20.00 22.71
CA LYS A 294 38.81 -21.32 22.73
C LYS A 294 38.30 -22.23 23.84
#